data_AF-A0A0B8RZ99-F1
#
_entry.id   AF-A0A0B8RZ99-F1
#
_cell.length_a   1.000
_cell.length_b   1.000
_cell.length_c   1.000
_cell.angle_alpha   90.00
_cell.angle_beta   90.00
_cell.angle_gamma   90.00
#
_symmetry.space_group_name_H-M   'P 1'
#
loop_
_entity.id
_entity.type
_entity.pdbx_description
1 polymer ?
#
loop_
_entity_poly.entity_id
_entity_poly.type
_entity_poly.pdbx_seq_one_letter_code
_entity_poly.pdbx_strand_id
1 'polypeptide(L)'
;MGLCPYRAALLPSVLLFLLMLTDPALPAGRPPPVVLVPGDLGNQLEAKLDKPSVVHYLCSKRTISYFTLWLNLELLLPVIIDCWIDNIRLVYNRTTHATQFPDGVDVRVPGFGQTFSLEFLDPSKSSVGSYFHTMVESLVGWGYTRGEDVRGAPYDWRRAPTAATGLEGQVHPCLRGTGSALGGRGQDPACPGLRRQQPYPGHQAPEDPGAAAVCRLHQLAAALQLFLVT
;
A
#
# COMPACT_ATOMS: atom_id res chain seq x y z
N MET A 1 -49.87 60.25 26.32
CA MET A 1 -48.68 60.15 25.45
C MET A 1 -47.51 59.76 26.33
N GLY A 2 -46.87 58.62 26.03
CA GLY A 2 -45.75 58.10 26.81
C GLY A 2 -45.43 56.66 26.39
N LEU A 3 -44.92 56.49 25.17
CA LEU A 3 -44.36 55.24 24.68
C LEU A 3 -42.86 55.21 25.02
N CYS A 4 -42.44 54.26 25.86
CA CYS A 4 -41.04 53.92 26.05
C CYS A 4 -40.48 53.27 24.76
N PRO A 5 -39.36 53.76 24.18
CA PRO A 5 -38.68 53.05 23.12
C PRO A 5 -37.77 51.97 23.73
N TYR A 6 -38.11 50.70 23.51
CA TYR A 6 -37.20 49.59 23.76
C TYR A 6 -36.02 49.69 22.78
N ARG A 7 -34.84 50.05 23.30
CA ARG A 7 -33.57 49.94 22.57
C ARG A 7 -33.22 48.46 22.41
N ALA A 8 -33.39 47.93 21.21
CA ALA A 8 -32.92 46.60 20.83
C ALA A 8 -31.38 46.58 20.76
N ALA A 9 -30.74 46.19 21.87
CA ALA A 9 -29.31 45.86 21.91
C ALA A 9 -29.10 44.41 21.46
N LEU A 10 -29.24 44.13 20.16
CA LEU A 10 -29.07 42.78 19.58
C LEU A 10 -27.85 42.65 18.65
N LEU A 11 -27.07 43.73 18.48
CA LEU A 11 -25.99 43.79 17.49
C LEU A 11 -24.66 43.13 17.90
N PRO A 12 -24.19 43.11 19.16
CA PRO A 12 -22.87 42.55 19.46
C PRO A 12 -22.87 41.02 19.48
N SER A 13 -24.01 40.39 19.84
CA SER A 13 -24.10 38.93 19.93
C SER A 13 -24.18 38.26 18.55
N VAL A 14 -24.92 38.85 17.61
CA VAL A 14 -25.03 38.34 16.23
C VAL A 14 -23.72 38.54 15.46
N LEU A 15 -23.01 39.65 15.69
CA LEU A 15 -21.70 39.89 15.09
C LEU A 15 -20.63 38.94 15.64
N LEU A 16 -20.68 38.63 16.94
CA LEU A 16 -19.80 37.64 17.56
C LEU A 16 -20.12 36.21 17.06
N PHE A 17 -21.40 35.89 16.85
CA PHE A 17 -21.82 34.60 16.28
C PHE A 17 -21.42 34.46 14.80
N LEU A 18 -21.47 35.55 14.02
CA LEU A 18 -20.97 35.60 12.64
C LEU A 18 -19.44 35.47 12.55
N LEU A 19 -18.69 36.01 13.51
CA LEU A 19 -17.24 35.83 13.61
C LEU A 19 -16.83 34.41 14.04
N MET A 20 -17.70 33.68 14.74
CA MET A 20 -17.50 32.25 15.04
C MET A 20 -17.87 31.33 13.88
N LEU A 21 -18.56 31.83 12.85
CA LEU A 21 -18.85 31.13 11.59
C LEU A 21 -17.75 31.34 10.53
N THR A 22 -16.91 32.36 10.70
CA THR A 22 -15.65 32.46 9.96
C THR A 22 -14.58 31.68 10.71
N ASP A 23 -14.69 30.35 10.66
CA ASP A 23 -13.53 29.50 10.89
C ASP A 23 -12.51 29.92 9.81
N PRO A 24 -11.34 30.50 10.18
CA PRO A 24 -10.31 30.79 9.21
C PRO A 24 -9.91 29.44 8.66
N ALA A 25 -10.45 29.10 7.48
CA ALA A 25 -10.33 27.83 6.81
C ALA A 25 -9.05 27.14 7.28
N LEU A 26 -9.21 26.04 8.05
CA LEU A 26 -8.17 25.02 8.16
C LEU A 26 -7.52 25.00 6.78
N PRO A 27 -6.24 25.39 6.64
CA PRO A 27 -5.65 25.62 5.32
C PRO A 27 -5.96 24.36 4.55
N ALA A 28 -6.82 24.45 3.53
CA ALA A 28 -7.54 23.29 2.99
C ALA A 28 -6.50 22.23 2.68
N GLY A 29 -6.34 21.31 3.64
CA GLY A 29 -5.12 20.54 3.73
C GLY A 29 -5.18 19.60 2.56
N ARG A 30 -4.08 19.45 1.81
CA ARG A 30 -4.03 18.37 0.84
C ARG A 30 -4.47 17.09 1.56
N PRO A 31 -5.40 16.31 0.99
CA PRO A 31 -5.89 15.12 1.64
C PRO A 31 -4.71 14.20 1.95
N PRO A 32 -4.76 13.45 3.07
CA PRO A 32 -3.65 12.59 3.45
C PRO A 32 -3.39 11.57 2.34
N PRO A 33 -2.13 11.23 2.05
CA PRO A 33 -1.84 10.28 1.00
C PRO A 33 -2.39 8.89 1.32
N VAL A 34 -2.74 8.15 0.27
CA VAL A 34 -3.31 6.81 0.32
C VAL A 34 -2.32 5.82 -0.30
N VAL A 35 -1.99 4.77 0.45
CA VAL A 35 -1.25 3.62 -0.06
C VAL A 35 -2.19 2.41 -0.14
N LEU A 36 -2.34 1.88 -1.35
CA LEU A 36 -3.20 0.74 -1.65
C LEU A 36 -2.39 -0.55 -1.58
N VAL A 37 -2.72 -1.40 -0.62
CA VAL A 37 -2.15 -2.75 -0.47
C VAL A 37 -3.20 -3.74 -0.96
N PRO A 38 -2.94 -4.50 -2.04
CA PRO A 38 -3.90 -5.46 -2.56
C PRO A 38 -4.04 -6.70 -1.66
N GLY A 39 -5.07 -7.51 -1.91
CA GLY A 39 -5.18 -8.86 -1.34
C GLY A 39 -4.45 -9.94 -2.17
N ASP A 40 -4.72 -11.20 -1.84
CA ASP A 40 -4.27 -12.33 -2.67
C ASP A 40 -4.82 -12.23 -4.10
N LEU A 41 -3.99 -12.59 -5.08
CA LEU A 41 -4.26 -12.40 -6.53
C LEU A 41 -4.48 -10.94 -6.96
N GLY A 42 -4.32 -9.97 -6.07
CA GLY A 42 -4.80 -8.60 -6.25
C GLY A 42 -3.85 -7.63 -6.97
N ASN A 43 -2.73 -8.12 -7.50
CA ASN A 43 -1.88 -7.36 -8.41
C ASN A 43 -1.24 -8.25 -9.48
N GLN A 44 -0.84 -7.61 -10.58
CA GLN A 44 -0.12 -8.27 -11.65
C GLN A 44 1.19 -8.91 -11.16
N LEU A 45 1.59 -10.00 -11.84
CA LEU A 45 2.92 -10.59 -11.76
C LEU A 45 3.49 -10.76 -13.16
N GLU A 46 4.79 -10.58 -13.30
CA GLU A 46 5.51 -10.80 -14.55
C GLU A 46 6.54 -11.90 -14.39
N ALA A 47 6.77 -12.69 -15.44
CA ALA A 47 7.78 -13.74 -15.44
C ALA A 47 8.70 -13.70 -16.66
N LYS A 48 9.92 -14.22 -16.49
CA LYS A 48 10.87 -14.49 -17.56
C LYS A 48 11.37 -15.93 -17.45
N LEU A 49 11.47 -16.64 -18.58
CA LEU A 49 11.78 -18.07 -18.61
C LEU A 49 13.13 -18.37 -19.27
N ASP A 50 13.86 -19.30 -18.66
CA ASP A 50 15.02 -20.02 -19.17
C ASP A 50 15.06 -21.45 -18.57
N LYS A 51 14.01 -22.22 -18.81
CA LYS A 51 13.74 -23.51 -18.16
C LYS A 51 14.54 -24.66 -18.78
N PRO A 52 15.10 -25.58 -17.97
CA PRO A 52 15.81 -26.76 -18.49
C PRO A 52 14.86 -27.75 -19.17
N SER A 53 13.65 -27.91 -18.63
CA SER A 53 12.61 -28.81 -19.13
C SER A 53 11.23 -28.16 -19.00
N VAL A 54 10.25 -28.77 -19.67
CA VAL A 54 8.84 -28.35 -19.63
C VAL A 54 7.96 -29.58 -19.46
N VAL A 55 6.79 -29.37 -18.86
CA VAL A 55 5.80 -30.43 -18.60
C VAL A 55 5.10 -30.92 -19.87
N HIS A 56 5.01 -30.07 -20.89
CA HIS A 56 4.35 -30.37 -22.16
C HIS A 56 5.04 -29.64 -23.32
N TYR A 57 4.96 -30.18 -24.54
CA TYR A 57 5.65 -29.63 -25.72
C TYR A 57 5.12 -28.25 -26.16
N LEU A 58 3.90 -27.89 -25.73
CA LEU A 58 3.31 -26.57 -25.98
C LEU A 58 3.85 -25.48 -25.05
N CYS A 59 4.55 -25.84 -23.98
CA CYS A 59 5.06 -24.88 -23.01
C CYS A 59 6.37 -24.25 -23.50
N SER A 60 6.46 -22.93 -23.36
CA SER A 60 7.68 -22.20 -23.68
C SER A 60 8.79 -22.50 -22.68
N LYS A 61 9.98 -22.89 -23.19
CA LYS A 61 11.19 -23.02 -22.38
C LYS A 61 11.85 -21.67 -22.09
N ARG A 62 11.83 -20.76 -23.06
CA ARG A 62 12.55 -19.48 -23.00
C ARG A 62 11.66 -18.32 -23.40
N THR A 63 11.85 -17.17 -22.76
CA THR A 63 11.29 -15.88 -23.21
C THR A 63 12.37 -14.82 -23.29
N ILE A 64 12.26 -13.92 -24.28
CA ILE A 64 13.24 -12.83 -24.48
C ILE A 64 13.07 -11.76 -23.40
N SER A 65 11.82 -11.34 -23.20
CA SER A 65 11.41 -10.35 -22.21
C SER A 65 10.57 -10.97 -21.10
N TYR A 66 10.28 -10.17 -20.09
CA TYR A 66 9.20 -10.48 -19.16
C TYR A 66 7.86 -10.43 -19.90
N PHE A 67 6.93 -11.27 -19.46
CA PHE A 67 5.53 -11.26 -19.88
C PHE A 67 4.63 -11.29 -18.64
N THR A 68 3.39 -10.84 -18.78
CA THR A 68 2.40 -10.89 -17.70
C THR A 68 2.02 -12.34 -17.41
N LEU A 69 2.47 -12.84 -16.27
CA LEU A 69 2.16 -14.18 -15.74
C LEU A 69 0.78 -14.18 -15.08
N TRP A 70 0.41 -13.08 -14.44
CA TRP A 70 -0.90 -12.88 -13.82
C TRP A 70 -1.35 -11.44 -13.99
N LEU A 71 -2.59 -11.14 -14.39
CA LEU A 71 -3.55 -12.05 -15.02
C LEU A 71 -3.34 -12.04 -16.53
N ASN A 72 -3.31 -13.23 -17.14
CA ASN A 72 -3.36 -13.40 -18.59
C ASN A 72 -4.29 -14.57 -18.90
N LEU A 73 -5.47 -14.27 -19.47
CA LEU A 73 -6.53 -15.25 -19.70
C LEU A 73 -6.13 -16.33 -20.72
N GLU A 74 -5.23 -16.03 -21.66
CA GLU A 74 -4.74 -17.00 -22.65
C GLU A 74 -3.92 -18.11 -21.99
N LEU A 75 -3.23 -17.80 -20.89
CA LEU A 75 -2.45 -18.77 -20.12
C LEU A 75 -3.34 -19.72 -19.29
N LEU A 76 -4.64 -19.41 -19.14
CA LEU A 76 -5.59 -20.18 -18.35
C LEU A 76 -6.45 -21.15 -19.18
N LEU A 77 -6.22 -21.22 -20.49
CA LEU A 77 -6.92 -22.16 -21.36
C LEU A 77 -6.55 -23.61 -21.00
N PRO A 78 -7.47 -24.61 -21.14
CA PRO A 78 -7.24 -25.98 -20.68
C PRO A 78 -5.98 -26.67 -21.19
N VAL A 79 -5.45 -26.25 -22.34
CA VAL A 79 -4.24 -26.80 -22.95
C VAL A 79 -2.96 -26.11 -22.46
N ILE A 80 -3.07 -24.88 -21.98
CA ILE A 80 -1.94 -24.02 -21.58
C ILE A 80 -1.81 -23.89 -20.06
N ILE A 81 -2.88 -24.19 -19.31
CA ILE A 81 -2.93 -24.07 -17.86
C ILE A 81 -1.80 -24.86 -17.16
N ASP A 82 -1.42 -26.03 -17.67
CA ASP A 82 -0.31 -26.81 -17.12
C ASP A 82 1.03 -26.08 -17.24
N CYS A 83 1.24 -25.34 -18.34
CA CYS A 83 2.41 -24.49 -18.51
C CYS A 83 2.41 -23.34 -17.49
N TRP A 84 1.24 -22.74 -17.26
CA TRP A 84 1.09 -21.66 -16.28
C TRP A 84 1.35 -22.15 -14.86
N ILE A 85 0.77 -23.30 -14.46
CA ILE A 85 0.99 -23.94 -13.16
C ILE A 85 2.48 -24.21 -12.93
N ASP A 86 3.18 -24.76 -13.93
CA ASP A 86 4.60 -25.08 -13.82
C ASP A 86 5.49 -23.83 -13.69
N ASN A 87 5.03 -22.66 -14.16
CA ASN A 87 5.75 -21.39 -14.04
C ASN A 87 5.42 -20.64 -12.74
N ILE A 88 4.16 -20.64 -12.30
CA ILE A 88 3.72 -19.86 -11.13
C ILE A 88 3.91 -20.59 -9.79
N ARG A 89 4.10 -21.91 -9.80
CA ARG A 89 4.30 -22.68 -8.55
C ARG A 89 5.52 -22.19 -7.77
N LEU A 90 5.47 -22.35 -6.44
CA LEU A 90 6.62 -22.20 -5.57
C LEU A 90 7.17 -23.56 -5.17
N VAL A 91 8.50 -23.67 -5.09
CA VAL A 91 9.20 -24.86 -4.59
C VAL A 91 9.60 -24.60 -3.15
N TYR A 92 9.07 -25.38 -2.21
CA TYR A 92 9.40 -25.26 -0.80
C TYR A 92 10.66 -26.06 -0.45
N ASN A 93 11.65 -25.39 0.11
CA ASN A 93 12.85 -26.04 0.65
C ASN A 93 12.66 -26.30 2.15
N ARG A 94 12.57 -27.59 2.52
CA ARG A 94 12.35 -28.01 3.91
C ARG A 94 13.53 -27.72 4.84
N THR A 95 14.74 -27.64 4.31
CA THR A 95 15.96 -27.40 5.11
C THR A 95 16.09 -25.91 5.45
N THR A 96 15.83 -25.02 4.51
CA THR A 96 15.93 -23.57 4.72
C THR A 96 14.61 -22.94 5.17
N HIS A 97 13.52 -23.71 5.18
CA HIS A 97 12.15 -23.25 5.43
C HIS A 97 11.73 -22.06 4.56
N ALA A 98 12.19 -22.03 3.31
CA ALA A 98 11.97 -20.93 2.38
C ALA A 98 11.43 -21.41 1.03
N THR A 99 10.73 -20.54 0.33
CA THR A 99 10.22 -20.79 -1.02
C THR A 99 11.15 -20.22 -2.09
N GLN A 100 11.32 -21.00 -3.16
CA GLN A 100 12.11 -20.66 -4.34
C GLN A 100 11.23 -20.75 -5.58
N PHE A 101 11.61 -20.03 -6.64
CA PHE A 101 10.97 -20.20 -7.94
C PHE A 101 11.46 -21.49 -8.60
N PRO A 102 10.70 -22.07 -9.55
CA PRO A 102 11.15 -23.20 -10.34
C PRO A 102 12.44 -22.86 -11.11
N ASP A 103 13.26 -23.87 -11.40
CA ASP A 103 14.51 -23.66 -12.13
C ASP A 103 14.27 -22.98 -13.47
N GLY A 104 15.01 -21.90 -13.70
CA GLY A 104 14.88 -21.11 -14.93
C GLY A 104 13.63 -20.22 -14.97
N VAL A 105 12.96 -19.97 -13.85
CA VAL A 105 11.84 -19.03 -13.77
C VAL A 105 12.22 -17.87 -12.87
N ASP A 106 12.16 -16.66 -13.41
CA ASP A 106 12.24 -15.43 -12.62
C ASP A 106 10.88 -14.74 -12.60
N VAL A 107 10.44 -14.28 -11.44
CA VAL A 107 9.16 -13.59 -11.25
C VAL A 107 9.40 -12.25 -10.56
N ARG A 108 8.79 -11.19 -11.11
CA ARG A 108 8.83 -9.84 -10.55
C ARG A 108 7.44 -9.25 -10.40
N VAL A 109 7.34 -8.26 -9.51
CA VAL A 109 6.12 -7.51 -9.25
C VAL A 109 6.23 -6.15 -9.96
N PRO A 110 5.41 -5.88 -10.99
CA PRO A 110 5.41 -4.59 -11.67
C PRO A 110 4.62 -3.52 -10.91
N GLY A 111 4.89 -2.26 -11.23
CA GLY A 111 4.03 -1.14 -10.83
C GLY A 111 4.14 -0.71 -9.37
N PHE A 112 5.24 -0.99 -8.69
CA PHE A 112 5.46 -0.48 -7.33
C PHE A 112 5.43 1.05 -7.29
N GLY A 113 4.63 1.62 -6.39
CA GLY A 113 4.37 3.06 -6.30
C GLY A 113 3.36 3.59 -7.32
N GLN A 114 2.97 2.79 -8.32
CA GLN A 114 1.97 3.11 -9.33
C GLN A 114 0.65 2.40 -9.01
N THR A 115 -0.45 2.76 -9.69
CA THR A 115 -1.76 2.15 -9.47
C THR A 115 -2.17 1.14 -10.55
N PHE A 116 -1.54 1.15 -11.73
CA PHE A 116 -2.03 0.36 -12.86
C PHE A 116 -2.09 -1.15 -12.59
N SER A 117 -1.15 -1.71 -11.82
CA SER A 117 -1.00 -3.15 -11.60
C SER A 117 -2.03 -3.74 -10.63
N LEU A 118 -2.73 -2.90 -9.87
CA LEU A 118 -3.84 -3.28 -8.98
C LEU A 118 -5.20 -2.78 -9.49
N GLU A 119 -5.24 -1.72 -10.32
CA GLU A 119 -6.48 -1.25 -10.95
C GLU A 119 -7.06 -2.31 -11.89
N PHE A 120 -6.23 -2.84 -12.78
CA PHE A 120 -6.57 -3.93 -13.69
C PHE A 120 -5.53 -5.05 -13.60
N LEU A 121 -5.98 -6.26 -13.26
CA LEU A 121 -5.14 -7.45 -13.18
C LEU A 121 -4.74 -7.96 -14.56
N ASP A 122 -5.60 -7.77 -15.56
CA ASP A 122 -5.30 -8.06 -16.96
C ASP A 122 -4.91 -6.75 -17.69
N PRO A 123 -3.71 -6.64 -18.28
CA PRO A 123 -3.29 -5.48 -19.07
C PRO A 123 -4.21 -5.10 -20.23
N SER A 124 -5.04 -6.04 -20.71
CA SER A 124 -6.09 -5.75 -21.71
C SER A 124 -7.17 -4.80 -21.19
N LYS A 125 -7.22 -4.58 -19.87
CA LYS A 125 -8.26 -3.83 -19.13
C LYS A 125 -9.66 -4.39 -19.35
N SER A 126 -9.76 -5.69 -19.62
CA SER A 126 -11.01 -6.42 -19.56
C SER A 126 -11.71 -6.20 -18.21
N SER A 127 -13.02 -6.04 -18.22
CA SER A 127 -13.82 -5.85 -17.00
C SER A 127 -13.66 -7.00 -16.01
N VAL A 128 -13.37 -8.22 -16.50
CA VAL A 128 -13.07 -9.40 -15.68
C VAL A 128 -11.84 -9.17 -14.79
N GLY A 129 -10.87 -8.41 -15.28
CA GLY A 129 -9.65 -8.06 -14.53
C GLY A 129 -9.75 -6.78 -13.72
N SER A 130 -10.90 -6.08 -13.72
CA SER A 130 -11.06 -4.84 -12.95
C SER A 130 -11.09 -5.14 -11.45
N TYR A 131 -10.18 -4.52 -10.68
CA TYR A 131 -10.11 -4.71 -9.22
C TYR A 131 -10.14 -3.38 -8.47
N PHE A 132 -9.02 -2.66 -8.34
CA PHE A 132 -9.00 -1.34 -7.68
C PHE A 132 -9.46 -0.18 -8.56
N HIS A 133 -9.75 -0.40 -9.84
CA HIS A 133 -10.04 0.68 -10.79
C HIS A 133 -11.11 1.66 -10.29
N THR A 134 -12.28 1.17 -9.90
CA THR A 134 -13.38 2.03 -9.42
C THR A 134 -13.01 2.84 -8.17
N MET A 135 -12.23 2.23 -7.26
CA MET A 135 -11.76 2.91 -6.06
C MET A 135 -10.77 4.03 -6.41
N VAL A 136 -9.80 3.74 -7.29
CA VAL A 136 -8.80 4.74 -7.71
C VAL A 136 -9.45 5.87 -8.51
N GLU A 137 -10.39 5.56 -9.41
CA GLU A 137 -11.17 6.59 -10.12
C GLU A 137 -11.95 7.49 -9.15
N SER A 138 -12.51 6.92 -8.07
CA SER A 138 -13.22 7.72 -7.06
C SER A 138 -12.28 8.66 -6.31
N LEU A 139 -11.10 8.17 -5.91
CA LEU A 139 -10.04 8.99 -5.29
C LEU A 139 -9.60 10.11 -6.23
N VAL A 140 -9.38 9.80 -7.51
CA VAL A 140 -9.01 10.80 -8.51
C VAL A 140 -10.13 11.83 -8.70
N GLY A 141 -11.39 11.41 -8.69
CA GLY A 141 -12.55 12.31 -8.67
C GLY A 141 -12.61 13.23 -7.43
N TRP A 142 -11.98 12.84 -6.32
CA TRP A 142 -11.82 13.67 -5.12
C TRP A 142 -10.54 14.54 -5.12
N GLY A 143 -9.76 14.52 -6.21
CA GLY A 143 -8.58 15.37 -6.39
C GLY A 143 -7.24 14.68 -6.11
N TYR A 144 -7.21 13.37 -5.92
CA TYR A 144 -5.95 12.61 -5.85
C TYR A 144 -5.31 12.44 -7.24
N THR A 145 -3.99 12.28 -7.25
CA THR A 145 -3.15 12.03 -8.42
C THR A 145 -2.46 10.66 -8.31
N ARG A 146 -2.73 9.79 -9.28
CA ARG A 146 -2.11 8.45 -9.40
C ARG A 146 -0.59 8.53 -9.38
N GLY A 147 0.03 7.69 -8.57
CA GLY A 147 1.49 7.62 -8.45
C GLY A 147 2.10 8.71 -7.56
N GLU A 148 1.29 9.66 -7.08
CA GLU A 148 1.74 10.75 -6.21
C GLU A 148 1.17 10.60 -4.80
N ASP A 149 -0.08 11.01 -4.60
CA ASP A 149 -0.79 10.97 -3.31
C ASP A 149 -1.72 9.75 -3.21
N VAL A 150 -1.99 9.03 -4.30
CA VAL A 150 -2.51 7.66 -4.28
C VAL A 150 -1.52 6.71 -4.98
N ARG A 151 -0.96 5.77 -4.21
CA ARG A 151 0.09 4.85 -4.67
C ARG A 151 -0.26 3.40 -4.38
N GLY A 152 0.12 2.49 -5.26
CA GLY A 152 0.04 1.05 -5.01
C GLY A 152 1.29 0.49 -4.36
N ALA A 153 1.10 -0.48 -3.47
CA ALA A 153 2.16 -1.32 -2.92
C ALA A 153 1.91 -2.80 -3.29
N PRO A 154 2.02 -3.15 -4.59
CA PRO A 154 1.87 -4.53 -5.05
C PRO A 154 3.00 -5.41 -4.50
N TYR A 155 2.72 -6.70 -4.35
CA TYR A 155 3.68 -7.67 -3.81
C TYR A 155 3.54 -9.06 -4.45
N ASP A 156 4.47 -9.97 -4.15
CA ASP A 156 4.36 -11.37 -4.56
C ASP A 156 3.43 -12.09 -3.58
N TRP A 157 2.13 -12.05 -3.88
CA TRP A 157 1.06 -12.58 -3.03
C TRP A 157 1.13 -14.09 -2.78
N ARG A 158 1.97 -14.82 -3.53
CA ARG A 158 2.22 -16.26 -3.30
C ARG A 158 3.08 -16.52 -2.07
N ARG A 159 3.81 -15.51 -1.59
CA ARG A 159 4.77 -15.64 -0.49
C ARG A 159 4.18 -15.10 0.80
N ALA A 160 4.40 -15.83 1.89
CA ALA A 160 4.15 -15.31 3.23
C ALA A 160 5.20 -14.26 3.61
N PRO A 161 4.85 -13.28 4.47
CA PRO A 161 5.83 -12.42 5.12
C PRO A 161 6.82 -13.27 5.92
N THR A 162 8.13 -13.06 5.71
CA THR A 162 9.17 -13.70 6.54
C THR A 162 9.97 -12.64 7.28
N ALA A 163 10.72 -13.01 8.32
CA ALA A 163 11.56 -12.04 9.05
C ALA A 163 12.57 -11.29 8.17
N ALA A 164 12.98 -11.88 7.03
CA ALA A 164 13.88 -11.24 6.05
C ALA A 164 13.13 -10.42 4.97
N THR A 165 11.85 -10.69 4.76
CA THR A 165 10.99 -10.05 3.75
C THR A 165 9.60 -9.78 4.34
N GLY A 166 9.55 -9.08 5.46
CA GLY A 166 8.29 -8.74 6.12
C GLY A 166 7.41 -7.91 5.19
N LEU A 167 6.12 -7.81 5.50
CA LEU A 167 5.22 -6.84 4.88
C LEU A 167 5.82 -5.43 4.96
N GLU A 168 6.57 -5.14 6.03
CA GLU A 168 7.39 -3.93 6.15
C GLU A 168 8.44 -3.82 5.04
N GLY A 169 9.24 -4.85 4.75
CA GLY A 169 10.21 -4.81 3.65
C GLY A 169 9.59 -4.59 2.26
N GLN A 170 8.32 -4.95 2.08
CA GLN A 170 7.60 -4.82 0.82
C GLN A 170 6.81 -3.51 0.71
N VAL A 171 6.19 -3.03 1.79
CA VAL A 171 5.28 -1.86 1.78
C VAL A 171 5.93 -0.59 2.34
N HIS A 172 6.87 -0.73 3.29
CA HIS A 172 7.56 0.40 3.93
C HIS A 172 8.32 1.31 2.95
N PRO A 173 8.91 0.81 1.83
CA PRO A 173 9.46 1.68 0.80
C PRO A 173 8.41 2.61 0.17
N CYS A 174 7.17 2.14 -0.03
CA CYS A 174 6.07 2.98 -0.53
C CYS A 174 5.69 4.06 0.51
N LEU A 175 5.53 3.69 1.77
CA LEU A 175 5.20 4.64 2.85
C LEU A 175 6.26 5.76 2.97
N ARG A 176 7.55 5.40 2.90
CA ARG A 176 8.65 6.37 2.95
C ARG A 176 8.69 7.29 1.72
N GLY A 177 8.48 6.75 0.53
CA GLY A 177 8.43 7.54 -0.71
C GLY A 177 7.30 8.56 -0.70
N THR A 178 6.12 8.14 -0.23
CA THR A 178 4.96 9.01 -0.06
C THR A 178 5.20 10.12 0.96
N GLY A 179 5.80 9.81 2.12
CA GLY A 179 6.15 10.80 3.14
C GLY A 179 7.14 11.86 2.63
N SER A 180 8.12 11.44 1.82
CA SER A 180 9.17 12.32 1.28
C SER A 180 8.64 13.25 0.19
N ALA A 181 7.76 12.74 -0.71
CA ALA A 181 7.13 13.53 -1.77
C ALA A 181 6.20 14.64 -1.25
N LEU A 182 5.69 14.50 -0.02
CA LEU A 182 4.78 15.45 0.62
C LEU A 182 5.46 16.34 1.67
N GLY A 183 6.80 16.37 1.71
CA GLY A 183 7.56 17.27 2.58
C GLY A 183 7.85 16.72 3.98
N GLY A 184 7.58 15.44 4.24
CA GLY A 184 8.08 14.73 5.42
C GLY A 184 9.58 14.44 5.28
N ARG A 185 10.34 14.55 6.37
CA ARG A 185 11.78 14.24 6.39
C ARG A 185 12.02 12.74 6.18
N GLY A 186 12.04 12.27 4.94
CA GLY A 186 12.54 10.96 4.55
C GLY A 186 13.70 11.12 3.57
N GLN A 187 14.89 10.65 3.93
CA GLN A 187 16.02 10.60 2.99
C GLN A 187 15.71 9.59 1.88
N ASP A 188 16.07 9.87 0.63
CA ASP A 188 16.00 8.90 -0.47
C ASP A 188 17.06 7.80 -0.30
N PRO A 189 16.69 6.53 -0.53
CA PRO A 189 17.65 5.62 -1.14
C PRO A 189 17.02 4.90 -2.34
N ALA A 190 17.78 4.87 -3.42
CA ALA A 190 17.54 4.05 -4.60
C ALA A 190 17.08 2.63 -4.22
N CYS A 191 15.99 2.16 -4.83
CA CYS A 191 15.51 0.78 -4.68
C CYS A 191 16.64 -0.22 -5.06
N PRO A 192 17.14 -1.03 -4.13
CA PRO A 192 18.04 -2.12 -4.49
C PRO A 192 17.21 -3.19 -5.18
N GLY A 193 17.48 -3.45 -6.45
CA GLY A 193 17.01 -4.64 -7.13
C GLY A 193 17.41 -5.88 -6.31
N LEU A 194 16.45 -6.79 -6.13
CA LEU A 194 16.58 -8.01 -5.33
C LEU A 194 17.75 -8.87 -5.84
N ARG A 195 18.95 -8.69 -5.27
CA ARG A 195 20.11 -9.57 -5.52
C ARG A 195 20.66 -10.07 -4.17
N ARG A 196 20.52 -11.40 -3.99
CA ARG A 196 21.09 -12.32 -2.98
C ARG A 196 21.67 -11.71 -1.69
N GLN A 197 21.16 -12.15 -0.54
CA GLN A 197 21.90 -12.07 0.72
C GLN A 197 21.93 -13.41 1.47
N GLN A 198 23.13 -13.75 1.92
CA GLN A 198 23.53 -14.87 2.77
C GLN A 198 23.69 -14.34 4.22
N PRO A 199 23.46 -15.13 5.29
CA PRO A 199 23.18 -14.59 6.62
C PRO A 199 24.40 -14.50 7.56
N TYR A 200 24.45 -13.46 8.40
CA TYR A 200 25.21 -13.36 9.68
C TYR A 200 24.50 -12.34 10.62
N PRO A 201 24.76 -12.32 11.95
CA PRO A 201 23.69 -12.42 12.95
C PRO A 201 23.59 -11.22 13.91
N GLY A 202 22.39 -11.06 14.47
CA GLY A 202 22.09 -10.55 15.81
C GLY A 202 22.62 -9.16 16.20
N HIS A 203 21.73 -8.16 16.22
CA HIS A 203 21.92 -6.95 17.03
C HIS A 203 20.62 -6.60 17.78
N GLN A 204 20.81 -6.23 19.04
CA GLN A 204 19.82 -5.92 20.06
C GLN A 204 19.30 -4.47 19.88
N ALA A 205 17.99 -4.26 20.01
CA ALA A 205 17.36 -2.94 19.84
C ALA A 205 17.48 -2.07 21.12
N PRO A 206 17.66 -0.74 21.00
CA PRO A 206 17.64 0.17 22.15
C PRO A 206 16.21 0.64 22.48
N GLU A 207 15.96 0.95 23.75
CA GLU A 207 14.67 1.38 24.29
C GLU A 207 14.20 2.75 23.76
N ASP A 208 12.90 2.86 23.51
CA ASP A 208 12.22 4.05 22.95
C ASP A 208 11.66 4.96 24.07
N PRO A 209 12.11 6.23 24.19
CA PRO A 209 11.65 7.18 25.20
C PRO A 209 10.19 7.64 25.04
N GLY A 210 9.48 7.25 23.96
CA GLY A 210 8.07 7.58 23.75
C GLY A 210 7.08 6.88 24.70
N ALA A 211 7.43 5.73 25.26
CA ALA A 211 6.53 4.95 26.13
C ALA A 211 6.27 5.62 27.49
N ALA A 212 7.22 6.41 28.00
CA ALA A 212 7.10 7.07 29.30
C ALA A 212 6.11 8.26 29.29
N ALA A 213 5.91 8.90 28.13
CA ALA A 213 5.02 10.05 27.99
C ALA A 213 3.54 9.64 28.01
N VAL A 214 3.21 8.50 27.39
CA VAL A 214 1.83 7.98 27.32
C VAL A 214 1.33 7.53 28.69
N CYS A 215 2.21 6.96 29.52
CA CYS A 215 1.86 6.48 30.85
C CYS A 215 1.48 7.63 31.81
N ARG A 216 2.12 8.81 31.69
CA ARG A 216 1.80 9.99 32.52
C ARG A 216 0.47 10.65 32.16
N LEU A 217 0.08 10.65 30.88
CA LEU A 217 -1.23 11.19 30.47
C LEU A 217 -2.40 10.34 30.97
N HIS A 218 -2.23 9.01 31.02
CA HIS A 218 -3.29 8.13 31.54
C HIS A 218 -3.53 8.30 33.05
N GLN A 219 -2.49 8.58 33.84
CA GLN A 219 -2.64 8.82 35.27
C GLN A 219 -3.35 10.16 35.59
N LEU A 220 -3.14 11.18 34.76
CA LEU A 220 -3.84 12.48 34.90
C LEU A 220 -5.32 12.39 34.54
N ALA A 221 -5.69 11.59 33.54
CA ALA A 221 -7.09 11.37 33.17
C ALA A 221 -7.89 10.62 34.25
N ALA A 222 -7.26 9.65 34.93
CA ALA A 222 -7.89 8.92 36.03
C ALA A 222 -8.12 9.79 37.28
N ALA A 223 -7.23 10.75 37.55
CA ALA A 223 -7.39 11.67 38.68
C ALA A 223 -8.53 12.67 38.47
N LEU A 224 -8.79 13.10 37.23
CA LEU A 224 -9.89 14.02 36.89
C LEU A 224 -11.28 13.38 36.96
N GLN A 225 -11.38 12.06 36.75
CA GLN A 225 -12.66 11.34 36.88
C GLN A 225 -13.15 11.21 38.33
N LEU A 226 -12.24 11.25 39.31
CA LEU A 226 -12.58 11.21 40.74
C LEU A 226 -13.14 12.54 41.28
N PHE A 227 -12.88 13.66 40.61
CA PHE A 227 -13.38 14.99 41.02
C PHE A 227 -14.76 15.36 40.44
N LEU A 228 -15.29 14.56 39.50
CA LEU A 228 -16.57 14.82 38.84
C LEU A 228 -17.73 13.96 39.38
N VAL A 229 -17.50 13.14 40.41
CA VAL A 229 -18.51 12.24 41.01
C VAL A 229 -18.76 12.56 42.51
N THR A 230 -18.48 13.78 42.94
CA THR A 230 -18.96 14.34 44.22
C THR A 230 -19.79 15.58 44.00
#